data_AF-A0A2V7IFE5-F1
#
_entry.id   AF-A0A2V7IFE5-F1
#
_cell.length_a   1.000
_cell.length_b   1.000
_cell.length_c   1.000
_cell.angle_alpha   90.00
_cell.angle_beta   90.00
_cell.angle_gamma   90.00
#
_symmetry.space_group_name_H-M   'P 1'
#
loop_
_entity.id
_entity.type
_entity.pdbx_description
1 polymer ?
#
loop_
_entity_poly.entity_id
_entity_poly.type
_entity_poly.pdbx_seq_one_letter_code
_entity_poly.pdbx_strand_id
1 'polypeptide(L)'
;MGATRWQIGRKVLVPAVLPSVLAGMRIAMVFAMLGVLLAEMFAGNRGMGFQMQRLAMAFKAPELFAATAIVSTVSIAVVLFLEHLNRRLGRWR
;
A
#
# COMPACT_ATOMS: atom_id res chain seq x y z
N MET A 1 -15.43 -39.51 2.48
CA MET A 1 -14.51 -38.39 2.78
C MET A 1 -15.26 -37.35 3.61
N GLY A 2 -15.26 -37.48 4.94
CA GLY A 2 -16.10 -36.69 5.86
C GLY A 2 -15.39 -35.48 6.47
N ALA A 3 -14.89 -34.57 5.63
CA ALA A 3 -14.31 -33.33 6.13
C ALA A 3 -15.43 -32.37 6.54
N THR A 4 -15.39 -31.85 7.76
CA THR A 4 -16.36 -30.86 8.25
C THR A 4 -16.26 -29.59 7.40
N ARG A 5 -17.37 -28.86 7.17
CA ARG A 5 -17.37 -27.61 6.37
C ARG A 5 -16.28 -26.61 6.80
N TRP A 6 -15.94 -26.59 8.09
CA TRP A 6 -14.85 -25.80 8.63
C TRP A 6 -13.45 -26.30 8.21
N GLN A 7 -13.22 -27.61 8.16
CA GLN A 7 -11.94 -28.14 7.70
C GLN A 7 -11.71 -27.84 6.22
N ILE A 8 -12.76 -27.91 5.39
CA ILE A 8 -12.70 -27.55 3.97
C ILE A 8 -12.47 -26.03 3.82
N GLY A 9 -13.22 -25.22 4.55
CA GLY A 9 -13.10 -23.76 4.54
C GLY A 9 -11.67 -23.30 4.82
N ARG A 10 -11.06 -23.80 5.90
CA ARG A 10 -9.76 -23.31 6.37
C ARG A 10 -8.54 -23.94 5.66
N LYS A 11 -8.63 -25.20 5.24
CA LYS A 11 -7.49 -25.90 4.61
C LYS A 11 -7.50 -25.86 3.08
N VAL A 12 -8.66 -25.59 2.45
CA VAL A 12 -8.78 -25.62 0.98
C VAL A 12 -9.19 -24.25 0.44
N LEU A 13 -10.24 -23.65 1.00
CA LEU A 13 -10.80 -22.40 0.48
C LEU A 13 -9.92 -21.18 0.81
N VAL A 14 -9.48 -21.05 2.07
CA VAL A 14 -8.60 -19.96 2.51
C VAL A 14 -7.31 -19.88 1.67
N PRO A 15 -6.49 -20.93 1.53
CA PRO A 15 -5.27 -20.87 0.71
C PRO A 15 -5.55 -20.64 -0.78
N ALA A 16 -6.70 -21.09 -1.31
CA ALA A 16 -7.07 -20.87 -2.71
C ALA A 16 -7.50 -19.42 -3.01
N VAL A 17 -8.15 -18.74 -2.06
CA VAL A 17 -8.67 -17.37 -2.22
C VAL A 17 -7.68 -16.29 -1.76
N LEU A 18 -6.73 -16.64 -0.89
CA LEU A 18 -5.62 -15.77 -0.47
C LEU A 18 -4.90 -15.07 -1.64
N PRO A 19 -4.45 -15.76 -2.70
CA PRO A 19 -3.74 -15.11 -3.81
C PRO A 19 -4.61 -14.12 -4.60
N SER A 20 -5.91 -14.37 -4.76
CA SER A 20 -6.80 -13.44 -5.46
C SER A 20 -7.12 -12.21 -4.61
N VAL A 21 -7.30 -12.38 -3.30
CA VAL A 21 -7.46 -11.26 -2.35
C VAL A 21 -6.21 -10.39 -2.30
N LEU A 22 -5.02 -10.99 -2.23
CA LEU A 22 -3.75 -10.27 -2.23
C LEU A 22 -3.53 -9.49 -3.53
N ALA A 23 -3.92 -10.04 -4.68
CA ALA A 23 -3.90 -9.33 -5.96
C ALA A 23 -4.81 -8.08 -5.93
N GLY A 24 -6.03 -8.21 -5.38
CA GLY A 24 -6.93 -7.07 -5.17
C GLY A 24 -6.36 -6.03 -4.20
N MET A 25 -5.70 -6.50 -3.13
CA MET A 25 -5.09 -5.65 -2.10
C MET A 25 -3.96 -4.77 -2.67
N ARG A 26 -3.20 -5.28 -3.65
CA ARG A 26 -2.16 -4.50 -4.35
C ARG A 26 -2.74 -3.25 -5.02
N ILE A 27 -3.84 -3.41 -5.75
CA ILE A 27 -4.50 -2.30 -6.46
C ILE A 27 -5.08 -1.33 -5.42
N ALA A 28 -5.79 -1.85 -4.42
CA ALA A 28 -6.38 -1.04 -3.35
C ALA A 28 -5.32 -0.21 -2.61
N MET A 29 -4.10 -0.72 -2.44
CA MET A 29 -3.07 0.00 -1.72
C MET A 29 -2.53 1.22 -2.49
N VAL A 30 -2.40 1.13 -3.81
CA VAL A 30 -1.99 2.29 -4.62
C VAL A 30 -2.99 3.44 -4.43
N PHE A 31 -4.29 3.13 -4.48
CA PHE A 31 -5.34 4.11 -4.21
C PHE A 31 -5.34 4.60 -2.77
N ALA A 32 -5.09 3.71 -1.79
CA ALA A 32 -5.01 4.10 -0.39
C ALA A 32 -3.86 5.08 -0.13
N MET A 33 -2.69 4.85 -0.71
CA MET A 33 -1.56 5.77 -0.61
C MET A 33 -1.88 7.13 -1.21
N LEU A 34 -2.41 7.15 -2.43
CA LEU A 34 -2.82 8.39 -3.08
C LEU A 34 -3.87 9.13 -2.23
N GLY A 35 -4.86 8.41 -1.71
CA GLY A 35 -5.92 8.96 -0.86
C GLY A 35 -5.38 9.55 0.44
N VAL A 36 -4.49 8.85 1.15
CA VAL A 36 -3.85 9.35 2.38
C VAL A 36 -3.01 10.58 2.08
N LEU A 37 -2.24 10.58 0.99
CA LEU A 37 -1.37 11.70 0.63
C LEU A 37 -2.19 12.96 0.31
N LEU A 38 -3.28 12.80 -0.47
CA LEU A 38 -4.23 13.89 -0.72
C LEU A 38 -4.92 14.36 0.56
N ALA A 39 -5.30 13.44 1.44
CA ALA A 39 -5.90 13.78 2.74
C ALA A 39 -4.92 14.57 3.62
N GLU A 40 -3.64 14.16 3.68
CA GLU A 40 -2.61 14.91 4.42
C GLU A 40 -2.35 16.30 3.83
N MET A 41 -2.43 16.43 2.50
CA MET A 41 -2.27 17.71 1.82
C MET A 41 -3.42 18.67 2.19
N PHE A 42 -4.67 18.29 1.91
CA PHE A 42 -5.79 19.21 1.99
C PHE A 42 -6.48 19.29 3.35
N ALA A 43 -6.44 18.21 4.14
CA ALA A 43 -7.14 18.10 5.43
C ALA A 43 -6.19 17.87 6.62
N GLY A 44 -4.91 17.65 6.36
CA GLY A 44 -3.90 17.45 7.39
C GLY A 44 -3.37 18.77 7.95
N ASN A 45 -3.03 18.79 9.24
CA ASN A 45 -2.22 19.86 9.83
C ASN A 45 -0.78 19.38 10.16
N ARG A 46 -0.47 18.14 9.76
CA ARG A 46 0.76 17.38 10.03
C ARG A 46 0.88 16.30 8.96
N GLY A 47 2.09 15.83 8.68
CA GLY A 47 2.34 14.77 7.70
C GLY A 47 3.26 15.22 6.56
N MET A 48 3.67 14.27 5.74
CA MET A 48 4.56 14.55 4.60
C MET A 48 3.81 15.30 3.50
N GLY A 49 2.55 14.93 3.22
CA GLY A 49 1.71 15.63 2.25
C GLY A 49 1.52 17.11 2.63
N PHE A 50 1.20 17.38 3.90
CA PHE A 50 1.09 18.74 4.44
C PHE A 50 2.38 19.55 4.24
N GLN A 51 3.54 18.95 4.54
CA GLN A 51 4.82 19.62 4.39
C GLN A 51 5.17 19.92 2.94
N MET A 52 4.92 18.99 2.03
CA MET A 52 5.09 19.22 0.59
C MET A 52 4.22 20.38 0.12
N GLN A 53 2.95 20.43 0.53
CA GLN A 53 2.07 21.55 0.20
C GLN A 53 2.58 22.88 0.78
N ARG A 54 3.08 22.89 2.03
CA ARG A 54 3.65 24.08 2.65
C ARG A 54 4.89 24.58 1.90
N LEU A 55 5.78 23.67 1.49
CA LEU A 55 6.98 23.99 0.71
C LEU A 55 6.65 24.50 -0.70
N ALA A 56 5.61 23.92 -1.32
CA ALA A 56 5.10 24.37 -2.61
C ALA A 56 4.55 25.81 -2.51
N MET A 57 3.76 26.11 -1.48
CA MET A 57 3.24 27.47 -1.23
C MET A 57 4.34 28.46 -0.86
N ALA A 58 5.43 28.00 -0.24
CA ALA A 58 6.61 28.81 0.07
C ALA A 58 7.58 28.98 -1.11
N PHE A 59 7.25 28.44 -2.30
CA PHE A 59 8.09 28.44 -3.50
C PHE A 59 9.51 27.88 -3.29
N LYS A 60 9.66 26.98 -2.32
CA LYS A 60 10.95 26.35 -2.00
C LYS A 60 11.16 25.09 -2.81
N ALA A 61 11.38 25.27 -4.11
CA ALA A 61 11.52 24.17 -5.07
C ALA A 61 12.57 23.10 -4.66
N PRO A 62 13.79 23.45 -4.20
CA PRO A 62 14.79 22.45 -3.82
C PRO A 62 14.32 21.51 -2.70
N GLU A 63 13.69 22.09 -1.67
CA GLU A 63 13.17 21.35 -0.51
C GLU A 63 11.94 20.51 -0.92
N LEU A 64 11.09 21.03 -1.80
CA LEU A 64 9.94 20.31 -2.34
C LEU A 64 10.35 19.07 -3.14
N PHE A 65 11.36 19.18 -4.02
CA PHE A 65 11.86 18.05 -4.79
C PHE A 65 12.51 17.00 -3.89
N ALA A 66 13.27 17.42 -2.87
CA ALA A 66 13.83 16.50 -1.87
C ALA A 66 12.72 15.75 -1.10
N ALA A 67 11.67 16.45 -0.66
CA ALA A 67 10.53 15.82 0.02
C ALA A 67 9.78 14.84 -0.91
N THR A 68 9.54 15.23 -2.16
CA THR A 68 8.91 14.38 -3.17
C THR A 68 9.71 13.11 -3.42
N ALA A 69 11.04 13.22 -3.50
CA ALA A 69 11.92 12.08 -3.68
C ALA A 69 11.80 11.09 -2.52
N ILE A 70 11.84 11.57 -1.27
CA ILE A 70 11.70 10.74 -0.07
C ILE A 70 10.35 10.00 -0.08
N VAL A 71 9.25 10.72 -0.31
CA VAL A 71 7.91 10.14 -0.32
C VAL A 71 7.73 9.13 -1.45
N SER A 72 8.30 9.41 -2.62
CA SER A 72 8.28 8.48 -3.76
C SER A 72 9.07 7.21 -3.45
N THR A 73 10.26 7.32 -2.86
CA THR A 73 11.06 6.16 -2.44
C THR A 73 10.31 5.30 -1.43
N VAL A 74 9.66 5.91 -0.41
CA VAL A 74 8.87 5.17 0.58
C VAL A 74 7.67 4.48 -0.07
N SER A 75 6.96 5.17 -0.96
CA SER A 75 5.80 4.62 -1.67
C SER A 75 6.20 3.41 -2.51
N ILE A 76 7.30 3.51 -3.27
CA ILE A 76 7.85 2.41 -4.04
C ILE A 76 8.29 1.26 -3.12
N ALA A 77 8.98 1.55 -2.02
CA ALA A 77 9.44 0.53 -1.07
C ALA A 77 8.27 -0.29 -0.50
N VAL A 78 7.16 0.37 -0.14
CA VAL A 78 5.97 -0.32 0.37
C VAL A 78 5.31 -1.16 -0.73
N VAL A 79 5.18 -0.65 -1.96
CA VAL A 79 4.64 -1.43 -3.09
C VAL A 79 5.49 -2.68 -3.34
N LEU A 80 6.81 -2.54 -3.37
CA LEU A 80 7.75 -3.65 -3.55
C LEU A 80 7.68 -4.64 -2.40
N PHE A 81 7.57 -4.16 -1.16
CA PHE A 81 7.42 -5.01 0.02
C PHE A 81 6.18 -5.91 -0.09
N LEU A 82 5.06 -5.37 -0.55
CA LEU A 82 3.84 -6.15 -0.72
C LEU A 82 3.93 -7.11 -1.89
N GLU A 83 4.58 -6.70 -2.97
CA GLU A 83 4.85 -7.60 -4.09
C GLU A 83 5.77 -8.76 -3.66
N HIS A 84 6.72 -8.50 -2.75
CA HIS A 84 7.55 -9.53 -2.14
C HIS A 84 6.73 -10.48 -1.26
N LEU A 85 5.84 -9.95 -0.41
CA LEU A 85 4.92 -10.76 0.40
C LEU A 85 3.99 -11.60 -0.49
N ASN A 86 3.46 -11.01 -1.56
CA ASN A 86 2.60 -11.71 -2.50
C ASN A 86 3.35 -12.85 -3.20
N ARG A 87 4.60 -12.62 -3.61
CA ARG A 87 5.46 -13.68 -4.19
C ARG A 87 5.81 -14.78 -3.19
N ARG A 88 6.05 -14.45 -1.92
CA ARG A 88 6.30 -15.42 -0.84
C ARG A 88 5.08 -16.30 -0.58
N LEU A 89 3.89 -15.71 -0.51
CA LEU A 89 2.63 -16.41 -0.26
C LEU A 89 2.15 -17.20 -1.49
N GLY A 90 2.34 -16.67 -2.70
CA GLY A 90 2.08 -17.38 -3.95
C GLY A 90 3.02 -18.57 -4.21
N ARG A 91 4.13 -18.66 -3.46
CA ARG A 91 5.04 -19.82 -3.45
C ARG A 91 4.49 -21.02 -2.68
N TRP A 92 3.39 -20.85 -1.94
CA TRP A 92 2.60 -21.92 -1.32
C TRP A 92 1.50 -22.47 -2.25
N ARG A 93 1.58 -22.16 -3.55
CA ARG A 93 0.93 -22.96 -4.60
C ARG A 93 1.38 -24.41 -4.53
#